data_AF-A0A949UGI6-F1
#
_entry.id   AF-A0A949UGI6-F1
#
_cell.length_a   1.000
_cell.length_b   1.000
_cell.length_c   1.000
_cell.angle_alpha   90.00
_cell.angle_beta   90.00
_cell.angle_gamma   90.00
#
_symmetry.space_group_name_H-M   'P 1'
#
loop_
_entity.id
_entity.type
_entity.pdbx_description
1 polymer ?
#
loop_
_entity_poly.entity_id
_entity_poly.type
_entity_poly.pdbx_seq_one_letter_code
_entity_poly.pdbx_strand_id
1 'polypeptide(L)'
;MSDDLLRYRSEFPILERTTYMISNSLGAMPRGVYDAMQAYADTWATRGVRAWEERWWMLAVEVGDEIGALMNAPKGSVSTHQNVTTCEAVVASCFDFSGKRNKVVYTDMNFPSIMYFWEAQRALGARVHMVKTDDGITVPTERLLDAIDETTLLVPVSHVIFRSAY
;
A
#
# COMPACT_ATOMS: atom_id res chain seq x y z
N MET A 1 -3.10 -27.84 -22.35
CA MET A 1 -3.43 -26.43 -22.63
C MET A 1 -2.17 -25.62 -22.38
N SER A 2 -1.80 -24.72 -23.30
CA SER A 2 -0.80 -23.70 -23.00
C SER A 2 -1.45 -22.71 -22.04
N ASP A 3 -0.79 -22.38 -20.94
CA ASP A 3 -1.24 -21.33 -20.04
C ASP A 3 -1.02 -19.97 -20.74
N ASP A 4 -2.12 -19.25 -21.02
CA ASP A 4 -2.10 -17.95 -21.70
C ASP A 4 -1.25 -16.91 -20.96
N LEU A 5 -1.05 -17.05 -19.64
CA LEU A 5 -0.20 -16.15 -18.86
C LEU A 5 1.29 -16.30 -19.18
N LEU A 6 1.71 -17.45 -19.72
CA LEU A 6 3.13 -17.68 -20.05
C LEU A 6 3.63 -16.73 -21.14
N ARG A 7 2.75 -16.13 -21.95
CA ARG A 7 3.12 -15.12 -22.95
C ARG A 7 3.75 -13.87 -22.32
N TYR A 8 3.43 -13.57 -21.06
CA TYR A 8 3.98 -12.41 -20.34
C TYR A 8 5.33 -12.71 -19.68
N ARG A 9 5.77 -13.98 -19.63
CA ARG A 9 7.01 -14.34 -18.93
C ARG A 9 8.23 -13.60 -19.50
N SER A 10 8.28 -13.39 -20.81
CA SER A 10 9.37 -12.64 -21.48
C SER A 10 9.40 -11.15 -21.12
N GLU A 11 8.31 -10.60 -20.58
CA GLU A 11 8.27 -9.22 -20.10
C GLU A 11 9.08 -9.02 -18.81
N PHE A 12 9.52 -10.10 -18.15
CA PHE A 12 10.27 -10.04 -16.90
C PHE A 12 11.66 -10.68 -17.08
N PRO A 13 12.69 -9.91 -17.45
CA PRO A 13 14.01 -10.46 -17.82
C PRO A 13 14.66 -11.36 -16.75
N ILE A 14 14.41 -11.09 -15.46
CA ILE A 14 14.93 -11.90 -14.35
C ILE A 14 14.49 -13.37 -14.43
N LEU A 15 13.32 -13.64 -15.03
CA LEU A 15 12.75 -14.99 -15.13
C LEU A 15 13.45 -15.87 -16.17
N GLU A 16 14.32 -15.32 -17.01
CA GLU A 16 15.18 -16.08 -17.94
C GLU A 16 16.31 -16.80 -17.19
N ARG A 17 16.69 -16.31 -16.01
CA ARG A 17 17.91 -16.73 -15.28
C ARG A 17 17.63 -17.20 -13.86
N THR A 18 16.47 -16.84 -13.31
CA THR A 18 16.15 -17.07 -11.90
C THR A 18 14.73 -17.61 -11.74
N THR A 19 14.59 -18.64 -10.91
CA THR A 19 13.30 -19.06 -10.35
C THR A 19 12.92 -18.08 -9.23
N TYR A 20 12.24 -16.99 -9.60
CA TYR A 20 11.94 -15.87 -8.70
C TYR A 20 10.66 -16.13 -7.86
N MET A 21 10.83 -16.66 -6.65
CA MET A 21 9.74 -17.07 -5.74
C MET A 21 9.61 -16.13 -4.53
N ILE A 22 9.78 -14.82 -4.72
CA ILE A 22 9.73 -13.81 -3.65
C ILE A 22 8.97 -12.53 -4.04
N SER A 23 8.04 -12.65 -4.99
CA SER A 23 7.26 -11.52 -5.51
C SER A 23 6.41 -10.80 -4.44
N ASN A 24 6.11 -11.47 -3.32
CA ASN A 24 5.41 -10.87 -2.19
C ASN A 24 6.25 -9.80 -1.47
N SER A 25 7.59 -9.87 -1.58
CA SER A 25 8.48 -8.84 -1.05
C SER A 25 8.67 -7.70 -2.06
N LEU A 26 8.93 -8.04 -3.31
CA LEU A 26 9.10 -7.09 -4.41
C LEU A 26 8.78 -7.79 -5.73
N GLY A 27 7.93 -7.19 -6.57
CA GLY A 27 7.62 -7.75 -7.88
C GLY A 27 8.84 -7.79 -8.80
N ALA A 28 8.91 -8.81 -9.67
CA ALA A 28 9.88 -8.80 -10.76
C ALA A 28 9.66 -7.56 -11.64
N MET A 29 10.73 -6.85 -11.97
CA MET A 29 10.65 -5.63 -12.78
C MET A 29 10.25 -5.96 -14.23
N PRO A 30 9.12 -5.43 -14.75
CA PRO A 30 8.79 -5.53 -16.16
C PRO A 30 9.78 -4.75 -17.02
N ARG A 31 10.02 -5.23 -18.25
CA ARG A 31 10.97 -4.66 -19.22
C ARG A 31 10.70 -3.19 -19.48
N GLY A 32 9.43 -2.82 -19.72
CA GLY A 32 9.04 -1.44 -20.00
C GLY A 32 9.27 -0.45 -18.85
N VAL A 33 9.45 -0.92 -17.60
CA VAL A 33 9.77 -0.01 -16.47
C VAL A 33 11.16 0.60 -16.64
N TYR A 34 12.11 -0.14 -17.22
CA TYR A 34 13.46 0.39 -17.44
C TYR A 34 13.42 1.58 -18.41
N ASP A 35 12.72 1.40 -19.53
CA ASP A 35 12.57 2.44 -20.55
C ASP A 35 11.80 3.66 -20.01
N ALA A 36 10.75 3.43 -19.20
CA ALA A 36 10.00 4.51 -18.57
C ALA A 36 10.83 5.31 -17.55
N MET A 37 11.66 4.63 -16.75
CA MET A 37 12.57 5.29 -15.81
C MET A 37 13.66 6.08 -16.54
N GLN A 38 14.19 5.53 -17.64
CA GLN A 38 15.15 6.24 -18.48
C GLN A 38 14.51 7.49 -19.08
N ALA A 39 13.32 7.39 -19.66
CA ALA A 39 12.59 8.53 -20.22
C ALA A 39 12.27 9.60 -19.17
N TYR A 40 11.96 9.20 -17.94
CA TYR A 40 11.77 10.13 -16.82
C TYR A 40 13.06 10.90 -16.51
N ALA A 41 14.20 10.19 -16.44
CA ALA A 41 15.51 10.80 -16.21
C ALA A 41 15.93 11.73 -17.36
N ASP A 42 15.72 11.33 -18.61
CA ASP A 42 16.02 12.13 -19.79
C ASP A 42 15.17 13.40 -19.84
N THR A 43 13.89 13.31 -19.47
CA THR A 43 13.00 14.47 -19.33
C THR A 43 13.55 15.43 -18.29
N TRP A 44 13.99 14.93 -17.14
CA TRP A 44 14.58 15.78 -16.10
C TRP A 44 15.88 16.44 -16.58
N ALA A 45 16.77 15.68 -17.21
CA ALA A 45 18.06 16.16 -17.68
C ALA A 45 17.94 17.24 -18.77
N THR A 46 16.92 17.14 -19.63
CA THR A 46 16.75 18.04 -20.79
C THR A 46 15.81 19.21 -20.53
N ARG A 47 14.80 19.06 -19.66
CA ARG A 47 13.78 20.08 -19.39
C ARG A 47 13.95 20.77 -18.04
N GLY A 48 14.60 20.11 -17.07
CA GLY A 48 14.72 20.61 -15.70
C GLY A 48 13.34 20.90 -15.08
N VAL A 49 13.20 22.05 -14.43
CA VAL A 49 11.95 22.45 -13.76
C VAL A 49 10.75 22.55 -14.71
N ARG A 50 10.97 22.80 -16.01
CA ARG A 50 9.87 22.90 -16.99
C ARG A 50 9.08 21.61 -17.15
N ALA A 51 9.68 20.46 -16.80
CA ALA A 51 9.01 19.17 -16.81
C ALA A 51 7.74 19.15 -15.93
N TRP A 52 7.66 19.99 -14.89
CA TRP A 52 6.48 20.14 -14.04
C TRP A 52 5.27 20.58 -14.85
N GLU A 53 5.35 21.76 -15.46
CA GLU A 53 4.26 22.34 -16.25
C GLU A 53 3.93 21.47 -17.48
N GLU A 54 4.96 20.91 -18.11
CA GLU A 54 4.81 20.21 -19.39
C GLU A 54 4.25 18.79 -19.25
N ARG A 55 4.54 18.08 -18.15
CA ARG A 55 4.14 16.68 -17.98
C ARG A 55 3.85 16.25 -16.55
N TRP A 56 4.75 16.52 -15.61
CA TRP A 56 4.72 15.89 -14.29
C TRP A 56 3.56 16.35 -13.42
N TRP A 57 3.04 17.57 -13.62
CA TRP A 57 1.90 18.08 -12.86
C TRP A 57 0.67 17.19 -12.99
N MET A 58 0.38 16.72 -14.20
CA MET A 58 -0.78 15.86 -14.46
C MET A 58 -0.47 14.37 -14.28
N LEU A 59 0.81 13.97 -14.31
CA LEU A 59 1.22 12.56 -14.27
C LEU A 59 0.67 11.81 -13.05
N ALA A 60 0.67 12.43 -11.86
CA ALA A 60 0.15 11.78 -10.66
C ALA A 60 -1.36 11.51 -10.74
N VAL A 61 -2.12 12.43 -11.35
CA VAL A 61 -3.58 12.27 -11.54
C VAL A 61 -3.86 11.18 -12.57
N GLU A 62 -3.13 11.16 -13.67
CA GLU A 62 -3.27 10.14 -14.73
C GLU A 62 -2.96 8.74 -14.20
N VAL A 63 -1.83 8.58 -13.49
CA VAL A 63 -1.47 7.30 -12.86
C VAL A 63 -2.51 6.90 -11.81
N GLY A 64 -3.02 7.87 -11.04
CA GLY A 64 -4.10 7.63 -10.08
C GLY A 64 -5.37 7.09 -10.74
N ASP A 65 -5.80 7.69 -11.85
CA ASP A 65 -6.99 7.26 -12.61
C ASP A 65 -6.80 5.87 -13.25
N GLU A 66 -5.61 5.56 -13.76
CA GLU A 66 -5.29 4.22 -14.30
C GLU A 66 -5.33 3.14 -13.21
N ILE A 67 -4.73 3.40 -12.05
CA ILE A 67 -4.79 2.49 -10.89
C ILE A 67 -6.23 2.38 -10.36
N GLY A 68 -6.95 3.49 -10.32
CA GLY A 68 -8.34 3.55 -9.86
C GLY A 68 -9.28 2.66 -10.68
N ALA A 69 -9.07 2.61 -12.00
CA ALA A 69 -9.85 1.73 -12.88
C ALA A 69 -9.74 0.24 -12.49
N LEU A 70 -8.58 -0.21 -11.99
CA LEU A 70 -8.38 -1.60 -11.53
C LEU A 70 -9.14 -1.93 -10.24
N MET A 71 -9.45 -0.91 -9.43
CA MET A 71 -10.12 -1.03 -8.14
C MET A 71 -11.57 -0.57 -8.18
N ASN A 72 -12.11 -0.23 -9.36
CA ASN A 72 -13.42 0.41 -9.54
C ASN A 72 -13.58 1.73 -8.76
N ALA A 73 -12.50 2.51 -8.62
CA ALA A 73 -12.54 3.81 -7.97
C ALA A 73 -13.03 4.91 -8.96
N PRO A 74 -13.77 5.93 -8.49
CA PRO A 74 -14.09 7.10 -9.29
C PRO A 74 -12.85 7.83 -9.82
N LYS A 75 -12.98 8.50 -10.98
CA LYS A 75 -11.93 9.38 -11.48
C LYS A 75 -11.62 10.50 -10.49
N GLY A 76 -10.35 10.83 -10.34
CA GLY A 76 -9.86 11.85 -9.42
C GLY A 76 -9.96 11.48 -7.94
N SER A 77 -10.24 10.22 -7.59
CA SER A 77 -10.38 9.78 -6.19
C SER A 77 -9.19 8.95 -5.67
N VAL A 78 -8.09 8.85 -6.43
CA VAL A 78 -6.90 8.07 -6.06
C VAL A 78 -5.71 9.00 -5.89
N SER A 79 -5.03 8.87 -4.76
CA SER A 79 -3.75 9.53 -4.47
C SER A 79 -2.65 8.48 -4.32
N THR A 80 -1.56 8.63 -5.06
CA THR A 80 -0.41 7.73 -5.00
C THR A 80 0.60 8.19 -3.97
N HIS A 81 1.12 7.26 -3.15
CA HIS A 81 2.20 7.53 -2.20
C HIS A 81 3.31 6.48 -2.32
N GLN A 82 4.46 6.77 -1.71
CA GLN A 82 5.69 5.98 -1.84
C GLN A 82 5.57 4.57 -1.26
N ASN A 83 4.73 4.39 -0.23
CA ASN A 83 4.46 3.11 0.42
C ASN A 83 3.18 3.19 1.27
N VAL A 84 2.71 2.03 1.73
CA VAL A 84 1.47 1.90 2.52
C VAL A 84 1.57 2.64 3.87
N THR A 85 2.73 2.64 4.53
CA THR A 85 2.92 3.38 5.79
C THR A 85 2.74 4.89 5.61
N THR A 86 3.18 5.46 4.48
CA THR A 86 2.90 6.86 4.16
C THR A 86 1.42 7.10 3.87
N CYS A 87 0.72 6.18 3.19
CA CYS A 87 -0.74 6.30 3.02
C CYS A 87 -1.47 6.36 4.37
N GLU A 88 -1.14 5.44 5.29
CA GLU A 88 -1.70 5.40 6.65
C GLU A 88 -1.38 6.68 7.42
N ALA A 89 -0.16 7.24 7.27
CA ALA A 89 0.22 8.50 7.89
C ALA A 89 -0.61 9.69 7.38
N VAL A 90 -0.88 9.75 6.08
CA VAL A 90 -1.76 10.77 5.50
C VAL A 90 -3.17 10.64 6.06
N VAL A 91 -3.72 9.42 6.12
CA VAL A 91 -5.05 9.17 6.71
C VAL A 91 -5.07 9.58 8.19
N ALA A 92 -4.10 9.13 8.99
CA ALA A 92 -4.00 9.43 10.41
C ALA A 92 -3.92 10.95 10.68
N SER A 93 -3.23 11.70 9.80
CA SER A 93 -3.09 13.15 9.94
C SER A 93 -4.42 13.93 9.83
N CYS A 94 -5.46 13.29 9.28
CA CYS A 94 -6.80 13.88 9.20
C CYS A 94 -7.60 13.76 10.50
N PHE A 95 -7.07 13.10 11.54
CA PHE A 95 -7.76 12.83 12.79
C PHE A 95 -7.05 13.42 14.00
N ASP A 96 -7.82 13.79 15.01
CA ASP A 96 -7.34 14.22 16.33
C ASP A 96 -7.63 13.12 17.38
N PHE A 97 -6.62 12.72 18.13
CA PHE A 97 -6.72 11.70 19.18
C PHE A 97 -7.05 12.26 20.57
N SER A 98 -7.28 13.57 20.70
CA SER A 98 -7.68 14.20 21.96
C SER A 98 -9.15 13.95 22.35
N GLY A 99 -9.98 13.57 21.38
CA GLY A 99 -11.42 13.35 21.57
C GLY A 99 -11.79 12.00 22.21
N LYS A 100 -13.09 11.82 22.49
CA LYS A 100 -13.64 10.56 23.05
C LYS A 100 -13.34 9.34 22.17
N ARG A 101 -13.35 9.52 20.85
CA ARG A 101 -13.00 8.47 19.88
C ARG A 101 -11.51 8.60 19.55
N ASN A 102 -10.67 7.88 20.28
CA ASN A 102 -9.23 7.85 20.05
C ASN A 102 -8.64 6.43 19.98
N LYS A 103 -9.50 5.40 19.99
CA LYS A 103 -9.05 4.01 19.93
C LYS A 103 -8.73 3.61 18.49
N VAL A 104 -7.59 2.96 18.28
CA VAL A 104 -7.20 2.33 17.01
C VAL A 104 -7.15 0.83 17.22
N VAL A 105 -7.86 0.06 16.40
CA VAL A 105 -8.00 -1.39 16.57
C VAL A 105 -7.40 -2.12 15.38
N TYR A 106 -6.47 -3.03 15.61
CA TYR A 106 -5.87 -3.83 14.54
C TYR A 106 -5.44 -5.22 15.03
N THR A 107 -5.08 -6.13 14.13
CA THR A 107 -4.54 -7.46 14.51
C THR A 107 -3.02 -7.52 14.41
N ASP A 108 -2.39 -8.40 15.19
CA ASP A 108 -0.94 -8.66 15.12
C ASP A 108 -0.47 -9.33 13.80
N MET A 109 -1.37 -9.46 12.83
CA MET A 109 -1.14 -9.96 11.47
C MET A 109 -0.87 -8.85 10.46
N ASN A 110 -1.09 -7.58 10.83
CA ASN A 110 -0.71 -6.45 9.98
C ASN A 110 0.80 -6.45 9.70
N PHE A 111 1.18 -5.84 8.57
CA PHE A 111 2.59 -5.70 8.23
C PHE A 111 3.35 -4.90 9.31
N PRO A 112 4.59 -5.29 9.69
CA PRO A 112 5.29 -4.68 10.81
C PRO A 112 5.39 -3.16 10.79
N SER A 113 5.65 -2.55 9.62
CA SER A 113 5.75 -1.08 9.53
C SER A 113 4.44 -0.35 9.84
N ILE A 114 3.29 -0.99 9.59
CA ILE A 114 1.96 -0.46 9.92
C ILE A 114 1.75 -0.51 11.44
N MET A 115 2.14 -1.62 12.07
CA MET A 115 2.08 -1.75 13.54
C MET A 115 2.99 -0.71 14.21
N TYR A 116 4.24 -0.56 13.77
CA TYR A 116 5.16 0.44 14.33
C TYR A 116 4.62 1.86 14.19
N PHE A 117 4.05 2.19 13.03
CA PHE A 117 3.45 3.49 12.79
C PHE A 117 2.30 3.78 13.76
N TRP A 118 1.37 2.84 13.92
CA TRP A 118 0.21 3.02 14.80
C TRP A 118 0.62 3.05 16.27
N GLU A 119 1.54 2.19 16.71
CA GLU A 119 2.09 2.22 18.07
C GLU A 119 2.74 3.58 18.40
N ALA A 120 3.41 4.23 17.44
CA ALA A 120 3.96 5.57 17.65
C ALA A 120 2.89 6.65 17.89
N GLN A 121 1.66 6.46 17.37
CA GLN A 121 0.55 7.41 17.59
C GLN A 121 0.07 7.46 19.04
N ARG A 122 0.46 6.49 19.89
CA ARG A 122 0.21 6.58 21.34
C ARG A 122 0.78 7.86 21.94
N ALA A 123 1.94 8.31 21.46
CA ALA A 123 2.56 9.56 21.91
C ALA A 123 1.73 10.80 21.58
N LEU A 124 0.80 10.68 20.63
CA LEU A 124 -0.13 11.73 20.22
C LEU A 124 -1.54 11.53 20.79
N GLY A 125 -1.75 10.55 21.67
CA GLY A 125 -3.01 10.30 22.36
C GLY A 125 -3.83 9.11 21.83
N ALA A 126 -3.37 8.41 20.78
CA ALA A 126 -4.09 7.24 20.28
C ALA A 126 -4.10 6.09 21.29
N ARG A 127 -5.27 5.51 21.56
CA ARG A 127 -5.41 4.28 22.33
C ARG A 127 -5.34 3.07 21.40
N VAL A 128 -4.14 2.60 21.12
CA VAL A 128 -3.93 1.45 20.23
C VAL A 128 -4.28 0.15 20.96
N HIS A 129 -5.13 -0.67 20.34
CA HIS A 129 -5.58 -1.98 20.80
C HIS A 129 -5.27 -3.02 19.73
N MET A 130 -4.26 -3.85 19.99
CA MET A 130 -3.85 -4.93 19.10
C MET A 130 -4.52 -6.25 19.53
N VAL A 131 -5.30 -6.83 18.65
CA VAL A 131 -5.92 -8.15 18.81
C VAL A 131 -4.92 -9.23 18.42
N LYS A 132 -4.71 -10.18 19.33
CA LYS A 132 -3.78 -11.30 19.13
C LYS A 132 -4.42 -12.43 18.34
N THR A 133 -3.63 -13.01 17.45
CA THR A 133 -3.96 -14.22 16.69
C THR A 133 -3.43 -15.46 17.41
N ASP A 134 -4.11 -16.60 17.28
CA ASP A 134 -3.72 -17.84 17.96
C ASP A 134 -2.70 -18.66 17.17
N ASP A 135 -2.86 -18.73 15.84
CA ASP A 135 -2.09 -19.62 14.96
C ASP A 135 -1.06 -18.89 14.08
N GLY A 136 -1.09 -17.55 14.07
CA GLY A 136 -0.27 -16.72 13.20
C GLY A 136 -0.55 -16.89 11.71
N ILE A 137 -1.70 -17.45 11.34
CA ILE A 137 -2.14 -17.72 9.97
C ILE A 137 -3.47 -17.02 9.68
N THR A 138 -4.45 -17.17 10.56
CA THR A 138 -5.82 -16.70 10.37
C THR A 138 -6.07 -15.34 11.01
N VAL A 139 -7.01 -14.55 10.49
CA VAL A 139 -7.46 -13.34 11.18
C VAL A 139 -8.52 -13.72 12.24
N PRO A 140 -8.37 -13.34 13.52
CA PRO A 140 -9.35 -13.63 14.56
C PRO A 140 -10.56 -12.70 14.47
N THR A 141 -11.40 -12.88 13.45
CA THR A 141 -12.49 -11.96 13.07
C THR A 141 -13.41 -11.58 14.23
N GLU A 142 -13.96 -12.55 14.96
CA GLU A 142 -14.90 -12.24 16.06
C GLU A 142 -14.25 -11.40 17.16
N ARG A 143 -12.99 -11.71 17.55
CA ARG A 143 -12.24 -10.89 18.52
C ARG A 143 -11.94 -9.50 17.99
N LEU A 144 -11.70 -9.35 16.68
CA LEU A 144 -11.51 -8.05 16.06
C LEU A 144 -12.80 -7.23 16.12
N LEU A 145 -13.96 -7.84 15.84
CA LEU A 145 -15.26 -7.20 15.92
C LEU A 145 -15.61 -6.81 17.36
N ASP A 146 -15.40 -7.70 18.33
CA ASP A 146 -15.62 -7.44 19.77
C ASP A 146 -14.74 -6.28 20.28
N ALA A 147 -13.58 -6.07 19.66
CA ALA A 147 -12.70 -4.96 19.98
C ALA A 147 -13.14 -3.62 19.35
N ILE A 148 -14.13 -3.58 18.46
CA ILE A 148 -14.63 -2.34 17.85
C ILE A 148 -15.82 -1.83 18.66
N ASP A 149 -15.70 -0.62 19.19
CA ASP A 149 -16.68 0.02 20.08
C ASP A 149 -16.91 1.50 19.74
N GLU A 150 -17.78 2.19 20.47
CA GLU A 150 -18.13 3.59 20.30
C GLU A 150 -16.97 4.58 20.54
N THR A 151 -15.83 4.12 21.05
CA THR A 151 -14.59 4.90 21.21
C THR A 151 -13.58 4.64 20.08
N THR A 152 -13.88 3.73 19.16
CA THR A 152 -13.03 3.37 18.02
C THR A 152 -13.05 4.46 16.98
N LEU A 153 -11.87 4.98 16.63
CA LEU A 153 -11.67 5.98 15.61
C LEU A 153 -11.28 5.34 14.27
N LEU A 154 -10.32 4.41 14.30
CA LEU A 154 -9.75 3.78 13.10
C LEU A 154 -9.55 2.28 13.30
N VAL A 155 -9.67 1.53 12.19
CA VAL A 155 -9.49 0.08 12.14
C VAL A 155 -8.63 -0.28 10.91
N PRO A 156 -7.29 -0.14 10.98
CA PRO A 156 -6.41 -0.48 9.86
C PRO A 156 -6.30 -2.00 9.72
N VAL A 157 -6.74 -2.53 8.58
CA VAL A 157 -6.78 -3.97 8.28
C VAL A 157 -6.11 -4.27 6.95
N SER A 158 -5.32 -5.34 6.92
CA SER A 158 -4.75 -5.86 5.68
C SER A 158 -5.81 -6.65 4.91
N HIS A 159 -5.94 -6.38 3.61
CA HIS A 159 -6.83 -7.14 2.73
C HIS A 159 -6.32 -8.57 2.54
N VAL A 160 -5.01 -8.73 2.39
CA VAL A 160 -4.33 -10.04 2.28
C VAL A 160 -3.12 -10.01 3.20
N ILE A 161 -2.95 -11.06 4.02
CA ILE A 161 -1.84 -11.11 4.97
C ILE A 161 -0.53 -11.52 4.27
N PHE A 162 0.52 -10.71 4.43
CA PHE A 162 1.83 -10.94 3.80
C PHE A 162 2.50 -12.29 4.16
N ARG A 163 2.14 -12.84 5.33
CA ARG A 163 2.71 -14.08 5.90
C ARG A 163 1.96 -15.33 5.44
N SER A 164 0.63 -15.29 5.44
CA SER A 164 -0.23 -16.46 5.26
C SER A 164 -1.07 -16.44 3.99
N ALA A 165 -1.17 -15.31 3.31
CA ALA A 165 -2.09 -15.07 2.19
C ALA A 165 -3.58 -15.27 2.55
N TYR A 166 -3.90 -15.28 3.86
CA TYR A 166 -5.27 -15.22 4.37
C TYR A 166 -5.92 -13.88 4.02
#